data_AF-A0A932DBY4-F1
#
_entry.id   AF-A0A932DBY4-F1
#
_cell.length_a   1.000
_cell.length_b   1.000
_cell.length_c   1.000
_cell.angle_alpha   90.00
_cell.angle_beta   90.00
_cell.angle_gamma   90.00
#
_symmetry.space_group_name_H-M   'P 1'
#
loop_
_entity.id
_entity.type
_entity.pdbx_description
1 polymer ?
#
loop_
_entity_poly.entity_id
_entity_poly.type
_entity_poly.pdbx_seq_one_letter_code
_entity_poly.pdbx_strand_id
1 'polypeptide(L)'
;MNKVFLTAALFACTWLLRADTCEPCDLPECPCIGPDCPKNIPPGPGKGGGGREPCVVFCPEDFAVFTSEPCGTRVEYGTFPSSFGDCGTLICLPPSGAFFPIGTTTVDCYGVGWGGQIVGHCSFQVIVWAIGDLQDNAPPIGDLIGIKNPLGGSGEKARPAGKEGFFEVDVSDTCDPQPYVLIGVLQNTSGATVAAADEFLAGPFPKGSRLKITETRGGKAECIPIADGTMSHVKLNGPAVFFAVDAAGNASKPQLVPR
;
A
#
# COMPACT_ATOMS: atom_id res chain seq x y z
N MET A 1 27.13 -47.99 -29.54
CA MET A 1 28.34 -47.23 -29.91
C MET A 1 28.46 -46.09 -28.92
N ASN A 2 29.41 -45.98 -27.98
CA ASN A 2 30.51 -46.82 -27.55
C ASN A 2 30.52 -46.79 -26.01
N LYS A 3 30.51 -47.98 -25.41
CA LYS A 3 30.96 -48.22 -24.03
C LYS A 3 32.47 -48.44 -24.08
N VAL A 4 33.22 -47.90 -23.12
CA VAL A 4 34.57 -48.38 -22.80
C VAL A 4 34.64 -48.56 -21.28
N PHE A 5 34.69 -49.83 -20.89
CA PHE A 5 35.15 -50.41 -19.62
C PHE A 5 36.66 -50.09 -19.43
N LEU A 6 37.33 -50.11 -18.27
CA LEU A 6 37.48 -51.07 -17.17
C LEU A 6 38.51 -50.35 -16.24
N THR A 7 38.49 -50.37 -14.92
CA THR A 7 39.10 -51.44 -14.09
C THR A 7 38.79 -51.22 -12.61
N ALA A 8 38.41 -52.31 -11.95
CA ALA A 8 38.31 -52.43 -10.51
C ALA A 8 39.70 -52.53 -9.85
N ALA A 9 39.86 -51.93 -8.68
CA ALA A 9 40.82 -52.36 -7.68
C ALA A 9 40.18 -52.20 -6.29
N LEU A 10 39.84 -53.34 -5.68
CA LEU A 10 39.61 -53.46 -4.23
C LEU A 10 40.91 -53.16 -3.51
N PHE A 11 40.87 -52.31 -2.48
CA PHE A 11 41.60 -52.56 -1.24
C PHE A 11 40.80 -51.95 -0.08
N ALA A 12 40.26 -52.82 0.76
CA ALA A 12 39.75 -52.44 2.07
C ALA A 12 40.93 -52.15 3.00
N CYS A 13 40.93 -51.00 3.67
CA CYS A 13 41.49 -50.87 5.02
C CYS A 13 40.95 -49.61 5.71
N THR A 14 39.97 -49.83 6.57
CA THR A 14 39.81 -49.31 7.93
C THR A 14 40.49 -47.98 8.35
N TRP A 15 39.65 -47.10 8.90
CA TRP A 15 39.92 -45.95 9.80
C TRP A 15 40.73 -44.77 9.25
N LEU A 16 40.04 -43.68 8.89
CA LEU A 16 40.29 -42.32 9.43
C LEU A 16 39.29 -41.34 8.81
N LEU A 17 38.52 -40.67 9.68
CA LEU A 17 37.68 -39.54 9.31
C LEU A 17 38.52 -38.48 8.59
N ARG A 18 38.03 -38.02 7.44
CA ARG A 18 38.37 -36.73 6.86
C ARG A 18 37.09 -36.13 6.29
N ALA A 19 36.38 -35.43 7.17
CA ALA A 19 35.37 -34.46 6.78
C ALA A 19 36.11 -33.17 6.44
N ASP A 20 36.42 -32.94 5.16
CA ASP A 20 36.77 -31.62 4.63
C ASP A 20 35.48 -30.88 4.25
N THR A 21 34.62 -30.68 5.25
CA THR A 21 33.46 -29.79 5.17
C THR A 21 33.35 -29.07 6.52
N CYS A 22 33.89 -27.86 6.60
CA CYS A 22 33.44 -26.92 7.63
C CYS A 22 32.03 -26.46 7.24
N GLU A 23 31.03 -27.25 7.61
CA GLU A 23 29.67 -26.76 7.77
C GLU A 23 29.68 -25.73 8.92
N PRO A 24 28.95 -24.60 8.82
CA PRO A 24 28.84 -23.65 9.91
C PRO A 24 28.04 -24.28 11.05
N CYS A 25 28.71 -24.53 12.17
CA CYS A 25 28.06 -24.97 13.41
C CYS A 25 27.27 -23.80 14.03
N ASP A 26 25.95 -23.78 13.84
CA ASP A 26 25.00 -22.96 14.62
C ASP A 26 24.70 -23.61 15.99
N LEU A 27 25.71 -23.69 16.87
CA LEU A 27 25.50 -23.96 18.31
C LEU A 27 26.48 -23.14 19.17
N PRO A 28 26.06 -22.61 20.34
CA PRO A 28 26.81 -21.57 21.06
C PRO A 28 28.00 -22.06 21.91
N GLU A 29 28.41 -23.33 21.82
CA GLU A 29 29.53 -23.87 22.61
C GLU A 29 30.41 -24.82 21.77
N CYS A 30 31.27 -24.27 20.91
CA CYS A 30 32.41 -25.00 20.35
C CYS A 30 33.73 -24.39 20.89
N PRO A 31 34.47 -25.05 21.78
CA PRO A 31 35.80 -24.62 22.16
C PRO A 31 36.80 -25.19 21.14
N CYS A 32 37.15 -24.40 20.12
CA CYS A 32 38.25 -24.76 19.22
C CYS A 32 39.60 -24.62 19.97
N ILE A 33 40.10 -25.69 20.58
CA ILE A 33 41.45 -25.74 21.19
C ILE A 33 42.36 -26.52 20.23
N GLY A 34 43.10 -25.80 19.38
CA GLY A 34 44.08 -26.37 18.44
C GLY A 34 44.95 -25.28 17.77
N PRO A 35 46.13 -25.64 17.22
CA PRO A 35 47.13 -24.68 16.73
C PRO A 35 46.74 -23.92 15.44
N ASP A 36 45.66 -24.33 14.77
CA ASP A 36 45.17 -23.73 13.50
C ASP A 36 44.02 -22.72 13.68
N CYS A 37 43.81 -22.21 14.90
CA CYS A 37 42.81 -21.17 15.14
C CYS A 37 43.23 -19.84 14.45
N PRO A 38 42.38 -19.20 13.63
CA PRO A 38 42.74 -17.95 12.96
C PRO A 38 43.03 -16.86 14.00
N LYS A 39 44.27 -16.36 14.03
CA LYS A 39 44.77 -15.36 15.00
C LYS A 39 44.10 -13.97 14.88
N ASN A 40 43.08 -13.82 14.03
CA ASN A 40 42.36 -12.58 13.77
C ASN A 40 40.90 -12.64 14.27
N ILE A 41 40.62 -13.42 15.32
CA ILE A 41 39.36 -13.28 16.06
C ILE A 41 39.48 -11.99 16.89
N PRO A 42 38.54 -11.02 16.76
CA PRO A 42 38.53 -9.84 17.62
C PRO A 42 38.47 -10.28 19.09
N PRO A 43 39.16 -9.58 20.02
CA PRO A 43 39.17 -9.99 21.42
C PRO A 43 37.72 -10.08 21.94
N GLY A 44 37.38 -11.23 22.54
CA GLY A 44 36.07 -11.47 23.15
C GLY A 44 35.71 -10.39 24.19
N PRO A 45 34.43 -10.27 24.57
CA PRO A 45 33.96 -9.12 25.35
C PRO A 45 34.66 -9.09 26.70
N GLY A 46 35.57 -8.13 26.85
CA GLY A 46 36.13 -7.79 28.14
C GLY A 46 34.99 -7.33 29.05
N LYS A 47 34.85 -7.98 30.21
CA LYS A 47 34.00 -7.48 31.29
C LYS A 47 34.53 -6.12 31.76
N GLY A 48 33.90 -5.03 31.33
CA GLY A 48 34.18 -3.69 31.86
C GLY A 48 33.54 -2.56 31.08
N GLY A 49 32.43 -2.02 31.61
CA GLY A 49 31.82 -0.75 31.18
C GLY A 49 30.42 -0.94 30.60
N GLY A 50 29.42 -0.26 31.16
CA GLY A 50 28.02 -0.32 30.74
C GLY A 50 27.76 0.31 29.36
N GLY A 51 28.31 -0.29 28.30
CA GLY A 51 27.96 0.01 26.93
C GLY A 51 26.85 -0.93 26.46
N ARG A 52 25.82 -0.38 25.82
CA ARG A 52 24.78 -1.15 25.14
C ARG A 52 25.38 -1.84 23.90
N GLU A 53 25.02 -3.09 23.65
CA GLU A 53 25.42 -3.81 22.43
C GLU A 53 24.77 -3.14 21.22
N PRO A 54 25.51 -2.84 20.14
CA PRO A 54 24.95 -2.13 18.99
C PRO A 54 23.79 -2.93 18.39
N CYS A 55 22.67 -2.26 18.18
CA CYS A 55 21.53 -2.89 17.53
C CYS A 55 21.79 -3.06 16.03
N VAL A 56 21.62 -4.29 15.55
CA VAL A 56 21.65 -4.64 14.13
C VAL A 56 20.36 -5.35 13.79
N VAL A 57 19.64 -4.85 12.78
CA VAL A 57 18.40 -5.45 12.29
C VAL A 57 18.67 -6.14 10.96
N PHE A 58 18.24 -7.39 10.82
CA PHE A 58 18.37 -8.19 9.61
C PHE A 58 17.01 -8.35 8.94
N CYS A 59 16.88 -7.77 7.75
CA CYS A 59 15.71 -7.91 6.89
C CYS A 59 15.89 -9.13 5.95
N PRO A 60 14.79 -9.71 5.46
CA PRO A 60 14.88 -10.70 4.40
C PRO A 60 15.34 -10.05 3.09
N GLU A 61 15.68 -10.87 2.10
CA GLU A 61 15.83 -10.38 0.73
C GLU A 61 14.48 -9.95 0.15
N ASP A 62 14.53 -9.09 -0.87
CA ASP A 62 13.35 -8.72 -1.65
C ASP A 62 12.71 -9.98 -2.24
N PHE A 63 11.38 -10.07 -2.15
CA PHE A 63 10.67 -11.23 -2.66
C PHE A 63 9.37 -10.86 -3.37
N ALA A 64 8.87 -11.81 -4.15
CA ALA A 64 7.69 -11.65 -4.96
C ALA A 64 6.59 -12.64 -4.55
N VAL A 65 5.34 -12.17 -4.57
CA VAL A 65 4.14 -12.96 -4.31
C VAL A 65 3.20 -12.80 -5.49
N PHE A 66 2.51 -13.87 -5.87
CA PHE A 66 1.46 -13.81 -6.88
C PHE A 66 0.10 -13.74 -6.21
N THR A 67 -0.80 -12.92 -6.76
CA THR A 67 -2.20 -12.83 -6.33
C THR A 67 -3.14 -13.07 -7.51
N SER A 68 -4.25 -13.76 -7.23
CA SER A 68 -5.41 -13.85 -8.13
C SER A 68 -6.50 -12.85 -7.75
N GLU A 69 -6.29 -12.03 -6.73
CA GLU A 69 -7.21 -10.97 -6.32
C GLU A 69 -6.80 -9.66 -7.00
N PRO A 70 -7.76 -8.91 -7.56
CA PRO A 70 -7.43 -7.74 -8.38
C PRO A 70 -6.86 -6.56 -7.60
N CYS A 71 -6.93 -6.63 -6.26
CA CYS A 71 -6.54 -5.54 -5.37
C CYS A 71 -5.17 -5.75 -4.73
N GLY A 72 -4.58 -6.95 -4.81
CA GLY A 72 -3.40 -7.32 -4.02
C GLY A 72 -3.61 -8.58 -3.18
N THR A 73 -2.82 -8.77 -2.14
CA THR A 73 -2.98 -9.89 -1.22
C THR A 73 -2.42 -9.57 0.16
N ARG A 74 -2.78 -10.34 1.17
CA ARG A 74 -2.09 -10.30 2.46
C ARG A 74 -0.77 -11.02 2.35
N VAL A 75 0.30 -10.36 2.80
CA VAL A 75 1.65 -10.91 2.74
C VAL A 75 2.18 -11.16 4.15
N GLU A 76 2.58 -12.40 4.41
CA GLU A 76 3.31 -12.79 5.61
C GLU A 76 4.78 -12.99 5.23
N TYR A 77 5.69 -12.22 5.84
CA TYR A 77 7.13 -12.34 5.58
C TYR A 77 7.87 -13.23 6.61
N GLY A 78 7.15 -14.20 7.19
CA GLY A 78 7.73 -15.33 7.93
C GLY A 78 8.46 -15.00 9.23
N THR A 79 9.58 -15.69 9.48
CA THR A 79 10.42 -15.55 10.70
C THR A 79 11.30 -14.30 10.71
N PHE A 80 11.18 -13.43 9.71
CA PHE A 80 11.92 -12.18 9.59
C PHE A 80 11.00 -10.98 9.92
N PRO A 81 11.57 -9.81 10.27
CA PRO A 81 13.00 -9.56 10.47
C PRO A 81 13.49 -10.13 11.80
N SER A 82 14.80 -10.34 11.89
CA SER A 82 15.49 -10.71 13.12
C SER A 82 16.42 -9.57 13.58
N SER A 83 16.88 -9.62 14.83
CA SER A 83 17.70 -8.57 15.40
C SER A 83 18.78 -9.12 16.32
N PHE A 84 19.92 -8.43 16.39
CA PHE A 84 21.04 -8.73 17.28
C PHE A 84 21.46 -7.48 18.08
N GLY A 85 21.88 -7.67 19.32
CA GLY A 85 22.21 -6.58 20.26
C GLY A 85 20.99 -5.93 20.91
N ASP A 86 21.16 -4.71 21.45
CA ASP A 86 20.14 -4.01 22.24
C ASP A 86 19.11 -3.27 21.35
N CYS A 87 18.33 -4.02 20.56
CA CYS A 87 17.35 -3.47 19.62
C CYS A 87 15.99 -3.09 20.23
N GLY A 88 15.68 -3.58 21.43
CA GLY A 88 14.36 -3.39 22.05
C GLY A 88 13.25 -4.04 21.24
N THR A 89 12.20 -3.28 20.92
CA THR A 89 11.03 -3.78 20.17
C THR A 89 11.24 -3.60 18.67
N LEU A 90 11.04 -4.66 17.90
CA LEU A 90 11.09 -4.61 16.44
C LEU A 90 9.72 -4.23 15.86
N ILE A 91 9.68 -3.21 15.00
CA ILE A 91 8.46 -2.72 14.36
C ILE A 91 8.71 -2.61 12.86
N CYS A 92 7.82 -3.18 12.04
CA CYS A 92 7.86 -3.05 10.59
C CYS A 92 6.59 -2.39 10.05
N LEU A 93 6.75 -1.58 9.01
CA LEU A 93 5.67 -0.88 8.34
C LEU A 93 5.79 -1.10 6.82
N PRO A 94 4.78 -1.74 6.17
CA PRO A 94 3.63 -2.44 6.76
C PRO A 94 4.02 -3.68 7.61
N PRO A 95 3.23 -4.05 8.64
CA PRO A 95 3.50 -5.23 9.46
C PRO A 95 3.19 -6.54 8.71
N SER A 96 3.76 -7.66 9.18
CA SER A 96 3.51 -8.99 8.62
C SER A 96 2.02 -9.33 8.71
N GLY A 97 1.46 -9.85 7.63
CA GLY A 97 0.03 -10.12 7.47
C GLY A 97 -0.79 -8.88 7.04
N ALA A 98 -0.17 -7.72 6.84
CA ALA A 98 -0.83 -6.57 6.24
C ALA A 98 -1.22 -6.85 4.79
N PHE A 99 -2.13 -6.03 4.26
CA PHE A 99 -2.53 -6.07 2.86
C PHE A 99 -1.55 -5.27 2.01
N PHE A 100 -1.07 -5.88 0.93
CA PHE A 100 -0.14 -5.29 -0.02
C PHE A 100 -0.82 -5.21 -1.38
N PRO A 101 -0.94 -4.00 -1.98
CA PRO A 101 -1.50 -3.85 -3.31
C PRO A 101 -0.58 -4.48 -4.37
N ILE A 102 -1.13 -4.77 -5.55
CA ILE A 102 -0.33 -5.16 -6.72
C ILE A 102 0.71 -4.08 -7.01
N GLY A 103 1.95 -4.49 -7.26
CA GLY A 103 3.09 -3.61 -7.44
C GLY A 103 4.15 -3.81 -6.36
N THR A 104 4.98 -2.80 -6.15
CA THR A 104 6.10 -2.87 -5.20
C THR A 104 5.77 -2.07 -3.95
N THR A 105 5.80 -2.73 -2.79
CA THR A 105 5.67 -2.08 -1.48
C THR A 105 6.99 -2.20 -0.74
N THR A 106 7.50 -1.07 -0.25
CA THR A 106 8.68 -1.05 0.64
C THR A 106 8.24 -1.32 2.07
N VAL A 107 8.90 -2.26 2.74
CA VAL A 107 8.72 -2.54 4.16
C VAL A 107 9.94 -2.00 4.90
N ASP A 108 9.70 -1.04 5.79
CA ASP A 108 10.74 -0.48 6.66
C ASP A 108 10.60 -1.06 8.06
N CYS A 109 11.71 -1.58 8.60
CA CYS A 109 11.78 -2.22 9.90
C CYS A 109 12.76 -1.50 10.83
N TYR A 110 12.29 -1.21 12.04
CA TYR A 110 12.98 -0.41 13.04
C TYR A 110 13.15 -1.20 14.33
N GLY A 111 14.36 -1.22 14.86
CA GLY A 111 14.62 -1.59 16.26
C GLY A 111 14.38 -0.37 17.14
N VAL A 112 13.39 -0.44 18.03
CA VAL A 112 13.02 0.64 18.96
C VAL A 112 13.54 0.33 20.36
N GLY A 113 14.62 1.01 20.72
CA GLY A 113 15.29 0.88 22.00
C GLY A 113 14.58 1.63 23.14
N TRP A 114 15.22 1.62 24.31
CA TRP A 114 14.70 2.29 25.51
C TRP A 114 14.45 3.78 25.28
N GLY A 115 13.29 4.27 25.74
CA GLY A 115 12.87 5.66 25.54
C GLY A 115 12.30 5.95 24.16
N GLY A 116 11.99 4.92 23.35
CA GLY A 116 11.35 5.08 22.04
C GLY A 116 12.30 5.50 20.91
N GLN A 117 13.60 5.40 21.13
CA GLN A 117 14.61 5.77 20.13
C GLN A 117 14.77 4.66 19.09
N ILE A 118 14.84 5.03 17.81
CA ILE A 118 15.23 4.11 16.74
C ILE A 118 16.73 3.85 16.87
N VAL A 119 17.09 2.60 17.15
CA VAL A 119 18.47 2.16 17.40
C VAL A 119 19.00 1.22 16.30
N GLY A 120 18.13 0.76 15.40
CA GLY A 120 18.50 0.00 14.21
C GLY A 120 17.43 0.09 13.12
N HIS A 121 17.82 -0.15 11.88
CA HIS A 121 16.95 -0.04 10.72
C HIS A 121 17.36 -1.00 9.61
N CYS A 122 16.38 -1.58 8.91
CA CYS A 122 16.57 -2.25 7.63
C CYS A 122 15.30 -2.11 6.79
N SER A 123 15.43 -2.26 5.47
CA SER A 123 14.32 -2.18 4.52
C SER A 123 14.40 -3.29 3.48
N PHE A 124 13.26 -3.79 3.02
CA PHE A 124 13.16 -4.74 1.92
C PHE A 124 11.91 -4.45 1.09
N GLN A 125 11.86 -4.98 -0.12
CA GLN A 125 10.74 -4.80 -1.03
C GLN A 125 9.93 -6.08 -1.16
N VAL A 126 8.62 -5.91 -1.14
CA VAL A 126 7.64 -6.96 -1.45
C VAL A 126 6.99 -6.60 -2.77
N ILE A 127 7.12 -7.46 -3.77
CA ILE A 127 6.53 -7.28 -5.09
C ILE A 127 5.32 -8.20 -5.23
N VAL A 128 4.13 -7.64 -5.34
CA VAL A 128 2.89 -8.40 -5.58
C VAL A 128 2.57 -8.36 -7.08
N TRP A 129 2.64 -9.51 -7.73
CA TRP A 129 2.26 -9.69 -9.13
C TRP A 129 0.84 -10.22 -9.27
N ALA A 130 0.06 -9.63 -10.18
CA ALA A 130 -1.21 -10.20 -10.58
C ALA A 130 -1.00 -11.41 -11.50
N ILE A 131 -1.80 -12.46 -11.33
CA ILE A 131 -1.87 -13.55 -12.29
C ILE A 131 -2.83 -13.15 -13.43
N GLY A 132 -2.31 -12.89 -14.62
CA GLY A 132 -3.10 -12.45 -15.78
C GLY A 132 -3.43 -10.96 -15.76
N ASP A 133 -4.49 -10.53 -16.47
CA ASP A 133 -4.90 -9.12 -16.59
C ASP A 133 -5.73 -8.62 -15.39
N LEU A 134 -5.52 -9.20 -14.21
CA LEU A 134 -6.30 -8.91 -13.00
C LEU A 134 -5.90 -7.60 -12.32
N GLN A 135 -5.16 -6.71 -12.98
CA GLN A 135 -5.01 -5.37 -12.44
C GLN A 135 -6.37 -4.68 -12.43
N ASP A 136 -6.74 -4.05 -11.31
CA ASP A 136 -8.01 -3.35 -11.23
C ASP A 136 -8.06 -2.20 -12.26
N ASN A 137 -8.75 -2.47 -13.35
CA ASN A 137 -9.09 -1.54 -14.41
C ASN A 137 -10.59 -1.23 -14.37
N ALA A 138 -11.32 -1.76 -13.38
CA ALA A 138 -12.72 -1.45 -13.23
C ALA A 138 -12.84 -0.03 -12.66
N PRO A 139 -13.66 0.84 -13.25
CA PRO A 139 -13.89 2.14 -12.66
C PRO A 139 -14.68 2.01 -11.36
N PRO A 140 -14.46 2.93 -10.40
CA PRO A 140 -15.22 2.96 -9.15
C PRO A 140 -16.71 3.20 -9.39
N ILE A 141 -17.53 2.73 -8.46
CA ILE A 141 -18.96 3.01 -8.44
C ILE A 141 -19.18 4.25 -7.57
N GLY A 142 -19.76 5.30 -8.14
CA GLY A 142 -20.14 6.51 -7.41
C GLY A 142 -21.62 6.83 -7.59
N ASP A 143 -22.21 7.39 -6.54
CA ASP A 143 -23.56 7.93 -6.49
C ASP A 143 -23.59 9.22 -5.64
N LEU A 144 -24.60 10.04 -5.87
CA LEU A 144 -24.90 11.23 -5.09
C LEU A 144 -26.23 11.04 -4.38
N ILE A 145 -26.17 10.75 -3.08
CA ILE A 145 -27.35 10.52 -2.26
C ILE A 145 -27.97 11.86 -1.90
N GLY A 146 -29.20 12.12 -2.35
CA GLY A 146 -29.93 13.33 -1.99
C GLY A 146 -30.20 13.40 -0.48
N ILE A 147 -29.75 14.47 0.17
CA ILE A 147 -29.93 14.71 1.62
C ILE A 147 -30.79 15.95 1.88
N LYS A 148 -31.34 16.06 3.09
CA LYS A 148 -31.88 17.34 3.58
C LYS A 148 -30.74 18.31 3.81
N ASN A 149 -31.01 19.60 3.71
CA ASN A 149 -30.05 20.65 4.07
C ASN A 149 -29.52 20.43 5.50
N PRO A 150 -28.23 20.11 5.66
CA PRO A 150 -27.66 19.76 6.95
C PRO A 150 -27.43 20.98 7.86
N LEU A 151 -27.54 22.22 7.34
CA LEU A 151 -27.42 23.46 8.13
C LEU A 151 -28.75 23.97 8.69
N GLY A 152 -29.88 23.33 8.31
CA GLY A 152 -31.21 23.73 8.75
C GLY A 152 -31.77 24.97 8.02
N GLY A 153 -33.09 24.96 7.82
CA GLY A 153 -33.87 26.01 7.17
C GLY A 153 -35.36 25.67 7.16
N SER A 154 -36.23 26.66 7.34
CA SER A 154 -37.69 26.46 7.38
C SER A 154 -38.24 26.27 5.95
N GLY A 155 -38.36 25.02 5.49
CA GLY A 155 -39.13 24.70 4.28
C GLY A 155 -38.68 23.49 3.44
N GLU A 156 -37.58 22.82 3.77
CA GLU A 156 -37.00 21.78 2.91
C GLU A 156 -37.63 20.39 3.14
N LYS A 157 -38.63 20.06 2.32
CA LYS A 157 -38.93 18.65 2.04
C LYS A 157 -37.66 18.03 1.47
N ALA A 158 -37.31 16.81 1.90
CA ALA A 158 -36.36 15.97 1.18
C ALA A 158 -36.92 15.82 -0.24
N ARG A 159 -36.41 16.61 -1.19
CA ARG A 159 -36.89 16.59 -2.55
C ARG A 159 -35.69 16.57 -3.49
N PRO A 160 -35.56 15.51 -4.29
CA PRO A 160 -34.99 15.64 -5.62
C PRO A 160 -36.05 16.44 -6.43
N ALA A 161 -35.84 17.76 -6.61
CA ALA A 161 -36.55 18.50 -7.67
C ALA A 161 -35.85 19.81 -8.09
N GLY A 162 -34.84 19.70 -8.95
CA GLY A 162 -34.46 20.67 -9.99
C GLY A 162 -33.42 21.74 -9.65
N LYS A 163 -32.42 21.91 -10.54
CA LYS A 163 -31.28 22.88 -10.58
C LYS A 163 -30.44 23.09 -9.31
N GLU A 164 -30.97 22.90 -8.11
CA GLU A 164 -30.26 23.05 -6.84
C GLU A 164 -30.63 21.91 -5.87
N GLY A 165 -29.62 21.28 -5.24
CA GLY A 165 -29.83 20.16 -4.32
C GLY A 165 -28.67 19.96 -3.36
N PHE A 166 -28.94 19.23 -2.27
CA PHE A 166 -27.92 18.80 -1.31
C PHE A 166 -27.68 17.31 -1.45
N PHE A 167 -26.40 16.92 -1.45
CA PHE A 167 -25.99 15.54 -1.69
C PHE A 167 -24.92 15.11 -0.69
N GLU A 168 -24.91 13.83 -0.37
CA GLU A 168 -23.79 13.15 0.25
C GLU A 168 -23.15 12.21 -0.79
N VAL A 169 -21.83 12.27 -0.90
CA VAL A 169 -21.08 11.42 -1.83
C VAL A 169 -21.04 10.00 -1.29
N ASP A 170 -21.57 9.06 -2.05
CA ASP A 170 -21.34 7.64 -1.83
C ASP A 170 -20.49 7.09 -2.96
N VAL A 171 -19.26 6.72 -2.64
CA VAL A 171 -18.34 6.14 -3.62
C VAL A 171 -17.72 4.91 -2.99
N SER A 172 -17.64 3.86 -3.79
CA SER A 172 -17.07 2.58 -3.41
C SER A 172 -16.28 2.03 -4.58
N ASP A 173 -15.14 1.49 -4.23
CA ASP A 173 -14.28 0.77 -5.15
C ASP A 173 -13.85 -0.53 -4.46
N THR A 174 -13.62 -1.58 -5.24
CA THR A 174 -13.27 -2.88 -4.67
C THR A 174 -11.80 -2.91 -4.22
N CYS A 175 -10.94 -2.14 -4.89
CA CYS A 175 -9.49 -2.17 -4.68
C CYS A 175 -8.89 -0.84 -4.21
N ASP A 176 -9.59 0.28 -4.40
CA ASP A 176 -9.14 1.58 -3.89
C ASP A 176 -9.68 1.86 -2.48
N PRO A 177 -8.81 2.11 -1.48
CA PRO A 177 -9.24 2.55 -0.15
C PRO A 177 -9.78 4.00 -0.12
N GLN A 178 -9.51 4.82 -1.13
CA GLN A 178 -9.87 6.24 -1.19
C GLN A 178 -10.37 6.71 -2.58
N PRO A 179 -11.39 6.07 -3.17
CA PRO A 179 -11.98 6.58 -4.40
C PRO A 179 -12.70 7.90 -4.11
N TYR A 180 -12.78 8.75 -5.13
CA TYR A 180 -13.39 10.07 -5.00
C TYR A 180 -14.29 10.42 -6.19
N VAL A 181 -15.18 11.39 -5.99
CA VAL A 181 -16.04 11.92 -7.04
C VAL A 181 -15.52 13.27 -7.52
N LEU A 182 -15.57 13.46 -8.83
CA LEU A 182 -15.41 14.77 -9.49
C LEU A 182 -16.76 15.21 -10.05
N ILE A 183 -17.00 16.52 -10.02
CA ILE A 183 -18.23 17.13 -10.53
C ILE A 183 -17.88 18.19 -11.56
N GLY A 184 -18.54 18.14 -12.71
CA GLY A 184 -18.35 19.10 -13.80
C GLY A 184 -19.65 19.36 -14.56
N VAL A 185 -19.51 19.93 -15.75
CA VAL A 185 -20.63 20.17 -16.67
C VAL A 185 -20.60 19.15 -17.81
N LEU A 186 -21.77 18.69 -18.24
CA LEU A 186 -21.86 17.85 -19.44
C LEU A 186 -21.59 18.69 -20.69
N GLN A 187 -20.52 18.38 -21.42
CA GLN A 187 -20.30 18.91 -22.76
C GLN A 187 -20.72 17.91 -23.84
N ASN A 188 -21.44 18.40 -24.86
CA ASN A 188 -21.68 17.67 -26.10
C ASN A 188 -20.52 17.95 -27.07
N THR A 189 -19.39 17.28 -26.91
CA THR A 189 -18.35 17.23 -27.94
C THR A 189 -18.62 16.02 -28.85
N SER A 190 -18.56 16.25 -30.16
CA SER A 190 -18.93 15.31 -31.21
C SER A 190 -18.13 14.00 -31.19
N GLY A 191 -18.56 13.04 -30.36
CA GLY A 191 -18.13 11.64 -30.43
C GLY A 191 -17.51 11.03 -29.16
N ALA A 192 -17.35 11.76 -28.05
CA ALA A 192 -16.87 11.20 -26.79
C ALA A 192 -17.44 11.95 -25.59
N THR A 193 -18.16 11.24 -24.71
CA THR A 193 -18.61 11.76 -23.40
C THR A 193 -17.43 11.76 -22.43
N VAL A 194 -16.54 12.73 -22.57
CA VAL A 194 -15.53 13.03 -21.55
C VAL A 194 -16.03 14.23 -20.76
N ALA A 195 -15.96 14.15 -19.43
CA ALA A 195 -15.95 15.37 -18.63
C ALA A 195 -14.76 16.19 -19.14
N ALA A 196 -15.03 17.24 -19.92
CA ALA A 196 -13.97 17.94 -20.62
C ALA A 196 -13.00 18.53 -19.59
N ALA A 197 -11.76 18.06 -19.61
CA ALA A 197 -10.68 18.53 -18.73
C ALA A 197 -10.31 20.02 -18.94
N ASP A 198 -10.92 20.68 -19.92
CA ASP A 198 -10.79 22.13 -20.19
C ASP A 198 -11.83 22.98 -19.43
N GLU A 199 -12.77 22.34 -18.72
CA GLU A 199 -13.86 22.97 -17.98
C GLU A 199 -13.69 22.73 -16.47
N PHE A 200 -14.18 23.67 -15.68
CA PHE A 200 -14.14 23.63 -14.22
C PHE A 200 -14.60 22.26 -13.66
N LEU A 201 -13.70 21.58 -12.94
CA LEU A 201 -13.99 20.38 -12.17
C LEU A 201 -13.92 20.70 -10.69
N ALA A 202 -14.99 20.41 -9.96
CA ALA A 202 -15.04 20.48 -8.51
C ALA A 202 -14.72 19.12 -7.91
N GLY A 203 -13.82 19.10 -6.92
CA GLY A 203 -13.35 17.90 -6.23
C GLY A 203 -11.83 17.95 -6.02
N PRO A 204 -11.21 16.85 -5.56
CA PRO A 204 -11.81 15.53 -5.30
C PRO A 204 -12.73 15.52 -4.07
N PHE A 205 -13.87 14.82 -4.16
CA PHE A 205 -14.79 14.62 -3.05
C PHE A 205 -14.77 13.16 -2.57
N PRO A 206 -14.19 12.85 -1.40
CA PRO A 206 -14.21 11.49 -0.85
C PRO A 206 -15.62 11.09 -0.37
N LYS A 207 -15.80 9.79 -0.09
CA LYS A 207 -17.02 9.26 0.54
C LYS A 207 -17.42 10.05 1.79
N GLY A 208 -18.71 10.36 1.91
CA GLY A 208 -19.27 11.15 3.01
C GLY A 208 -19.16 12.67 2.83
N SER A 209 -18.53 13.15 1.76
CA SER A 209 -18.51 14.58 1.43
C SER A 209 -19.93 15.10 1.23
N ARG A 210 -20.24 16.23 1.86
CA ARG A 210 -21.55 16.89 1.73
C ARG A 210 -21.46 18.09 0.80
N LEU A 211 -22.34 18.10 -0.18
CA LEU A 211 -22.28 19.02 -1.30
C LEU A 211 -23.61 19.76 -1.44
N LYS A 212 -23.54 21.06 -1.67
CA LYS A 212 -24.62 21.82 -2.29
C LYS A 212 -24.28 21.99 -3.76
N ILE A 213 -25.12 21.52 -4.67
CA ILE A 213 -24.90 21.67 -6.10
C ILE A 213 -25.92 22.68 -6.64
N THR A 214 -25.46 23.64 -7.44
CA THR A 214 -26.31 24.67 -8.06
C THR A 214 -25.96 24.84 -9.53
N GLU A 215 -26.93 24.56 -10.41
CA GLU A 215 -26.85 24.77 -11.85
C GLU A 215 -27.39 26.17 -12.22
N THR A 216 -26.48 27.08 -12.53
CA THR A 216 -26.81 28.41 -13.03
C THR A 216 -26.76 28.46 -14.55
N ARG A 217 -27.45 29.43 -15.16
CA ARG A 217 -27.32 29.74 -16.60
C ARG A 217 -26.57 31.06 -16.75
N GLY A 218 -25.34 30.99 -17.24
CA GLY A 218 -24.44 32.14 -17.43
C GLY A 218 -23.63 32.56 -16.19
N GLY A 219 -23.61 31.77 -15.12
CA GLY A 219 -22.81 32.04 -13.93
C GLY A 219 -21.35 31.56 -14.06
N LYS A 220 -20.47 32.06 -13.20
CA LYS A 220 -19.11 31.52 -13.06
C LYS A 220 -19.19 30.16 -12.37
N ALA A 221 -18.53 29.15 -12.94
CA ALA A 221 -18.37 27.86 -12.28
C ALA A 221 -17.36 28.01 -11.13
N GLU A 222 -17.74 27.61 -9.92
CA GLU A 222 -16.92 27.77 -8.71
C GLU A 222 -17.29 26.72 -7.65
N CYS A 223 -16.30 26.35 -6.81
CA CYS A 223 -16.49 25.50 -5.66
C CYS A 223 -16.10 26.30 -4.42
N ILE A 224 -17.05 26.52 -3.52
CA ILE A 224 -16.87 27.37 -2.35
C ILE A 224 -17.04 26.51 -1.10
N PRO A 225 -16.07 26.48 -0.17
CA PRO A 225 -16.29 25.87 1.13
C PRO A 225 -17.34 26.69 1.90
N ILE A 226 -18.36 26.03 2.44
CA ILE A 226 -19.37 26.66 3.29
C ILE A 226 -18.74 26.86 4.69
N ALA A 227 -19.07 27.97 5.36
CA ALA A 227 -18.30 28.61 6.45
C ALA A 227 -17.93 27.74 7.68
N ASP A 228 -18.43 26.52 7.81
CA ASP A 228 -18.07 25.56 8.84
C ASP A 228 -17.05 24.49 8.37
N GLY A 229 -16.66 24.52 7.09
CA GLY A 229 -15.77 23.55 6.46
C GLY A 229 -16.40 22.16 6.27
N THR A 230 -17.67 21.97 6.62
CA THR A 230 -18.32 20.65 6.58
C THR A 230 -18.99 20.36 5.23
N MET A 231 -19.12 21.38 4.38
CA MET A 231 -19.75 21.28 3.07
C MET A 231 -19.07 22.12 2.00
N SER A 232 -19.22 21.69 0.75
CA SER A 232 -18.81 22.45 -0.43
C SER A 232 -20.02 22.86 -1.27
N HIS A 233 -20.10 24.14 -1.64
CA HIS A 233 -21.06 24.67 -2.61
C HIS A 233 -20.44 24.66 -4.01
N VAL A 234 -20.86 23.71 -4.83
CA VAL A 234 -20.47 23.60 -6.24
C VAL A 234 -21.49 24.33 -7.10
N LYS A 235 -21.05 25.39 -7.77
CA LYS A 235 -21.85 26.14 -8.75
C LYS A 235 -21.34 25.84 -10.14
N LEU A 236 -22.26 25.54 -11.04
CA LEU A 236 -21.97 25.13 -12.42
C LEU A 236 -22.77 25.95 -13.40
N ASN A 237 -22.29 26.04 -14.64
CA ASN A 237 -22.93 26.76 -15.73
C ASN A 237 -23.51 25.81 -16.79
N GLY A 238 -24.38 24.91 -16.38
CA GLY A 238 -24.95 23.91 -17.26
C GLY A 238 -25.43 22.67 -16.50
N PRO A 239 -25.85 21.62 -17.23
CA PRO A 239 -26.24 20.36 -16.63
C PRO A 239 -25.06 19.73 -15.88
N ALA A 240 -25.22 19.53 -14.59
CA ALA A 240 -24.20 18.96 -13.73
C ALA A 240 -24.08 17.45 -14.00
N VAL A 241 -22.83 17.01 -14.12
CA VAL A 241 -22.47 15.60 -14.16
C VAL A 241 -21.45 15.28 -13.09
N PHE A 242 -21.47 14.04 -12.64
CA PHE A 242 -20.48 13.49 -11.73
C PHE A 242 -19.94 12.17 -12.28
N PHE A 243 -18.72 11.85 -11.89
CA PHE A 243 -18.09 10.57 -12.14
C PHE A 243 -17.12 10.27 -11.01
N ALA A 244 -16.94 8.98 -10.73
CA ALA A 244 -16.01 8.51 -9.72
C ALA A 244 -14.66 8.21 -10.38
N VAL A 245 -13.58 8.44 -9.65
CA VAL A 245 -12.20 8.19 -10.08
C VAL A 245 -11.47 7.46 -8.96
N ASP A 246 -10.67 6.46 -9.33
CA ASP A 246 -9.82 5.71 -8.42
C ASP A 246 -8.36 6.23 -8.45
N ALA A 247 -7.52 5.69 -7.56
CA ALA A 247 -6.10 5.99 -7.46
C ALA A 247 -5.28 5.56 -8.68
N ALA A 248 -5.79 4.61 -9.49
CA ALA A 248 -5.18 4.20 -10.76
C ALA A 248 -5.56 5.12 -11.93
N GLY A 249 -6.52 6.02 -11.74
CA GLY A 249 -7.04 6.95 -12.74
C GLY A 249 -8.17 6.39 -13.59
N ASN A 250 -8.73 5.22 -13.25
CA ASN A 250 -9.93 4.72 -13.92
C ASN A 250 -11.12 5.56 -13.50
N ALA A 251 -11.93 5.96 -14.48
CA ALA A 251 -13.07 6.84 -14.27
C ALA A 251 -14.38 6.15 -14.66
N SER A 252 -15.40 6.31 -13.83
CA SER A 252 -16.75 5.85 -14.15
C SER A 252 -17.37 6.68 -15.26
N LYS A 253 -18.39 6.13 -15.92
CA LYS A 253 -19.12 6.89 -16.94
C LYS A 253 -19.77 8.12 -16.30
N PRO A 254 -19.68 9.32 -16.92
CA PRO A 254 -20.37 10.50 -16.40
C PRO A 254 -21.87 10.26 -16.25
N GLN A 255 -22.39 10.56 -15.06
CA GLN A 255 -23.80 10.47 -14.72
C GLN A 255 -24.37 11.86 -14.46
N LEU A 256 -25.63 12.08 -14.83
CA LEU A 256 -26.32 13.32 -14.48
C LEU A 256 -26.58 13.36 -12.98
N VAL A 257 -26.35 14.52 -12.36
CA VAL A 257 -26.72 14.74 -10.96
C VAL A 257 -28.23 14.50 -10.79
N PRO A 258 -28.67 13.71 -9.79
CA PRO A 258 -30.08 13.44 -9.55
C PRO A 258 -30.87 14.73 -9.40
N ARG A 259 -31.99 14.83 -10.11
CA ARG A 259 -32.82 16.04 -10.17
C ARG A 259 -33.96 16.01 -9.20
#